data_AF-A0A1J4JYZ6-F1
#
_entry.id   AF-A0A1J4JYZ6-F1
#
_cell.length_a   1.000
_cell.length_b   1.000
_cell.length_c   1.000
_cell.angle_alpha   90.00
_cell.angle_beta   90.00
_cell.angle_gamma   90.00
#
_symmetry.space_group_name_H-M   'P 1'
#
loop_
_entity.id
_entity.type
_entity.pdbx_description
1 polymer ?
#
loop_
_entity_poly.entity_id
_entity_poly.type
_entity_poly.pdbx_seq_one_letter_code
_entity_poly.pdbx_strand_id
1 'polypeptide(L)'
;MHDYFAMFKSIQKWKFWVFLSSDFSGKMMNELLRKRAIDVVDRLMSHPSTKHFITFSNPSEIDSDAESMDLSSIRQRLVENKYNKLQLWLNDVEQCWATVEKRNAENPTENSQNELVLAAENRRLFEKEKRAIDILSAHNWGNELVRLRSRIFDIMIDPPPKVKSFASSFINSNIVKANQPSISEHELKCFVEASEKLTSEEDNNELYRIVSEFQPDLITNSADLWFDVSKLNHQTFNALRNFIKAAFEKIGQKYPE
;
A
#
# COMPACT_ATOMS: atom_id res chain seq x y z
N MET A 1 0.77 16.50 -42.84
CA MET A 1 1.82 17.45 -42.42
C MET A 1 1.14 18.39 -41.45
N HIS A 2 1.38 18.19 -40.14
CA HIS A 2 1.04 19.08 -39.00
C HIS A 2 -0.46 19.43 -38.77
N ASP A 3 -1.13 19.22 -37.64
CA ASP A 3 -0.71 18.96 -36.26
C ASP A 3 -1.81 18.21 -35.48
N TYR A 4 -1.39 17.18 -34.72
CA TYR A 4 -2.10 16.66 -33.56
C TYR A 4 -1.26 17.06 -32.34
N PHE A 5 -1.75 17.96 -31.48
CA PHE A 5 -1.26 18.04 -30.11
C PHE A 5 -2.40 18.31 -29.13
N ALA A 6 -2.38 17.51 -28.07
CA ALA A 6 -3.51 17.21 -27.22
C ALA A 6 -3.81 18.33 -26.20
N MET A 7 -5.09 18.68 -26.11
CA MET A 7 -5.64 19.42 -24.98
C MET A 7 -6.43 18.44 -24.11
N PHE A 8 -5.77 17.76 -23.18
CA PHE A 8 -6.43 17.02 -22.10
C PHE A 8 -5.49 16.87 -20.90
N LYS A 9 -5.74 17.64 -19.82
CA LYS A 9 -5.48 17.30 -18.41
C LYS A 9 -5.71 18.52 -17.52
N SER A 10 -6.97 18.83 -17.17
CA SER A 10 -7.21 19.74 -16.02
C SER A 10 -8.48 19.46 -15.20
N ILE A 11 -9.26 18.42 -15.50
CA ILE A 11 -10.54 18.19 -14.79
C ILE A 11 -10.44 17.12 -13.68
N GLN A 12 -9.32 16.39 -13.57
CA GLN A 12 -9.16 15.33 -12.55
C GLN A 12 -8.52 15.80 -11.22
N LYS A 13 -8.04 17.04 -11.10
CA LYS A 13 -7.34 17.51 -9.88
C LYS A 13 -8.26 17.89 -8.71
N TRP A 14 -9.52 18.23 -8.97
CA TRP A 14 -10.44 18.69 -7.91
C TRP A 14 -11.21 17.57 -7.20
N LYS A 15 -11.37 16.39 -7.84
CA LYS A 15 -12.14 15.28 -7.26
C LYS A 15 -11.40 14.54 -6.12
N PHE A 16 -10.08 14.66 -6.02
CA PHE A 16 -9.32 14.02 -4.96
C PHE A 16 -9.37 14.78 -3.62
N TRP A 17 -9.68 16.07 -3.65
CA TRP A 17 -9.61 16.94 -2.46
C TRP A 17 -10.80 16.74 -1.51
N VAL A 18 -11.97 16.40 -2.06
CA VAL A 18 -13.21 16.23 -1.27
C VAL A 18 -13.18 14.99 -0.38
N PHE A 19 -12.36 13.98 -0.67
CA PHE A 19 -12.41 12.70 0.04
C PHE A 19 -11.52 12.61 1.29
N LEU A 20 -10.49 13.46 1.43
CA LEU A 20 -9.54 13.40 2.56
C LEU A 20 -9.79 14.44 3.65
N SER A 21 -10.66 15.43 3.42
CA SER A 21 -10.89 16.52 4.39
C SER A 21 -12.06 16.28 5.34
N SER A 22 -12.91 15.27 5.12
CA SER A 22 -14.13 15.08 5.92
C SER A 22 -13.83 14.62 7.36
N ASP A 23 -12.77 13.84 7.59
CA ASP A 23 -12.49 13.23 8.90
C ASP A 23 -11.83 14.17 9.92
N PHE A 24 -11.31 15.32 9.48
CA PHE A 24 -10.59 16.26 10.36
C PHE A 24 -11.39 17.48 10.79
N SER A 25 -12.60 17.67 10.24
CA SER A 25 -13.43 18.86 10.45
C SER A 25 -13.75 19.16 11.93
N GLY A 26 -13.69 18.15 12.82
CA GLY A 26 -13.92 18.29 14.26
C GLY A 26 -12.71 18.07 15.18
N LYS A 27 -11.52 17.77 14.65
CA LYS A 27 -10.40 17.36 15.51
C LYS A 27 -9.73 18.57 16.18
N MET A 28 -9.92 18.69 17.49
CA MET A 28 -9.22 19.67 18.32
C MET A 28 -7.70 19.41 18.28
N MET A 29 -6.92 20.50 18.18
CA MET A 29 -5.46 20.41 18.22
C MET A 29 -5.03 20.08 19.65
N ASN A 30 -4.49 18.88 19.85
CA ASN A 30 -3.89 18.48 21.13
C ASN A 30 -2.36 18.61 21.08
N GLU A 31 -1.71 18.50 22.25
CA GLU A 31 -0.25 18.65 22.38
C GLU A 31 0.54 17.71 21.44
N LEU A 32 0.10 16.46 21.33
CA LEU A 32 0.73 15.47 20.46
C LEU A 32 0.63 15.86 18.99
N LEU A 33 -0.57 16.25 18.53
CA LEU A 33 -0.81 16.71 17.16
C LEU A 33 0.00 17.96 16.86
N ARG A 34 0.05 18.91 17.81
CA ARG A 34 0.84 20.14 17.68
C ARG A 34 2.31 19.85 17.50
N LYS A 35 2.89 18.99 18.35
CA LYS A 35 4.28 18.56 18.23
C LYS A 35 4.56 17.90 16.88
N ARG A 36 3.66 17.02 16.41
CA ARG A 36 3.79 16.40 15.08
C ARG A 36 3.65 17.40 13.94
N ALA A 37 2.76 18.38 14.05
CA ALA A 37 2.62 19.45 13.06
C ALA A 37 3.88 20.31 12.99
N ILE A 38 4.51 20.61 14.14
CA ILE A 38 5.82 21.28 14.18
C ILE A 38 6.87 20.42 13.46
N ASP A 39 6.96 19.13 13.77
CA ASP A 39 7.90 18.23 13.09
C ASP A 39 7.69 18.19 11.57
N VAL A 40 6.42 18.23 11.12
CA VAL A 40 6.06 18.26 9.69
C VAL A 40 6.52 19.56 9.03
N VAL A 41 6.27 20.71 9.66
CA VAL A 41 6.68 22.01 9.14
C VAL A 41 8.20 22.14 9.15
N ASP A 42 8.90 21.66 10.18
CA ASP A 42 10.36 21.64 10.24
C ASP A 42 10.98 20.81 9.10
N ARG A 43 10.43 19.62 8.84
CA ARG A 43 10.87 18.79 7.70
C ARG A 43 10.58 19.46 6.37
N LEU A 44 9.42 20.11 6.23
CA LEU A 44 9.06 20.85 5.03
C LEU A 44 10.05 22.02 4.79
N MET A 45 10.32 22.83 5.81
CA MET A 45 11.25 23.98 5.74
C MET A 45 12.71 23.55 5.50
N SER A 46 13.09 22.32 5.86
CA SER A 46 14.43 21.79 5.55
C SER A 46 14.64 21.47 4.06
N HIS A 47 13.56 21.34 3.29
CA HIS A 47 13.65 20.94 1.89
C HIS A 47 14.04 22.13 0.98
N PRO A 48 15.00 21.99 0.05
CA PRO A 48 15.44 23.13 -0.78
C PRO A 48 14.33 23.79 -1.63
N SER A 49 13.31 23.04 -2.03
CA SER A 49 12.17 23.56 -2.83
C SER A 49 11.22 24.47 -2.04
N THR A 50 11.27 24.47 -0.70
CA THR A 50 10.37 25.28 0.12
C THR A 50 10.93 26.66 0.42
N LYS A 51 12.18 26.95 0.04
CA LYS A 51 12.86 28.22 0.32
C LYS A 51 12.02 29.46 -0.05
N HIS A 52 11.31 29.41 -1.17
CA HIS A 52 10.46 30.52 -1.64
C HIS A 52 9.20 30.75 -0.78
N PHE A 53 8.84 29.79 0.07
CA PHE A 53 7.65 29.80 0.92
C PHE A 53 7.99 29.93 2.41
N ILE A 54 9.29 29.97 2.76
CA ILE A 54 9.75 30.15 4.14
C ILE A 54 9.44 31.57 4.62
N THR A 55 9.75 32.57 3.79
CA THR A 55 9.47 33.98 4.05
C THR A 55 9.10 34.61 2.73
N PHE A 56 7.88 35.12 2.61
CA PHE A 56 7.53 35.92 1.45
C PHE A 56 8.28 37.25 1.57
N SER A 57 9.34 37.40 0.77
CA SER A 57 10.01 38.69 0.63
C SER A 57 9.04 39.60 -0.10
N ASN A 58 8.32 40.47 0.62
CA ASN A 58 7.45 41.49 0.02
C ASN A 58 8.34 42.45 -0.78
N PRO A 59 8.32 42.43 -2.12
CA PRO A 59 9.25 43.26 -2.89
C PRO A 59 8.86 44.74 -2.90
N SER A 60 7.64 45.08 -2.46
CA SER A 60 7.12 46.44 -2.54
C SER A 60 5.74 46.50 -1.89
N GLU A 61 5.57 47.46 -0.99
CA GLU A 61 4.34 47.87 -0.30
C GLU A 61 3.23 48.25 -1.29
N ILE A 62 2.58 47.25 -1.89
CA ILE A 62 1.33 47.45 -2.62
C ILE A 62 0.24 46.97 -1.68
N ASP A 63 -0.64 47.91 -1.30
CA ASP A 63 -1.76 47.89 -0.32
C ASP A 63 -2.80 46.76 -0.48
N SER A 64 -2.34 45.52 -0.66
CA SER A 64 -3.16 44.33 -0.66
C SER A 64 -3.21 43.80 0.77
N ASP A 65 -4.26 44.19 1.51
CA ASP A 65 -4.58 43.75 2.89
C ASP A 65 -4.72 42.22 3.09
N ALA A 66 -4.49 41.41 2.05
CA ALA A 66 -4.41 39.97 2.18
C ALA A 66 -3.05 39.58 2.76
N GLU A 67 -2.97 39.47 4.09
CA GLU A 67 -1.82 38.92 4.81
C GLU A 67 -1.37 37.59 4.17
N SER A 68 -0.23 37.61 3.49
CA SER A 68 0.36 36.41 2.90
C SER A 68 0.85 35.49 4.02
N MET A 69 0.27 34.30 4.13
CA MET A 69 0.72 33.31 5.11
C MET A 69 2.02 32.64 4.65
N ASP A 70 3.09 32.67 5.45
CA ASP A 70 4.33 31.93 5.18
C ASP A 70 4.57 30.78 6.18
N LEU A 71 5.47 29.85 5.81
CA LEU A 71 5.76 28.67 6.65
C LEU A 71 6.38 29.04 8.00
N SER A 72 7.16 30.12 8.07
CA SER A 72 7.78 30.58 9.32
C SER A 72 6.72 31.07 10.32
N SER A 73 5.73 31.81 9.83
CA SER A 73 4.59 32.31 10.60
C SER A 73 3.70 31.17 11.05
N ILE A 74 3.44 30.19 10.19
CA ILE A 74 2.70 28.96 10.57
C ILE A 74 3.44 28.20 11.66
N ARG A 75 4.75 28.01 11.52
CA ARG A 75 5.60 27.36 12.53
C ARG A 75 5.52 28.10 13.86
N GLN A 76 5.65 29.42 13.85
CA GLN A 76 5.57 30.25 15.04
C GLN A 76 4.19 30.12 15.72
N ARG A 77 3.10 30.18 14.94
CA ARG A 77 1.72 29.98 15.44
C ARG A 77 1.52 28.60 16.07
N LEU A 78 2.15 27.55 15.55
CA LEU A 78 2.16 26.22 16.16
C LEU A 78 2.89 26.20 17.50
N VAL A 79 4.07 26.83 17.59
CA VAL A 79 4.87 26.93 18.83
C VAL A 79 4.11 27.71 19.91
N GLU A 80 3.44 28.79 19.51
CA GLU A 80 2.62 29.64 20.40
C GLU A 80 1.24 29.04 20.71
N ASN A 81 0.94 27.83 20.22
CA ASN A 81 -0.34 27.14 20.43
C ASN A 81 -1.57 27.95 19.97
N LYS A 82 -1.45 28.69 18.86
CA LYS A 82 -2.53 29.53 18.31
C LYS A 82 -3.59 28.73 17.54
N TYR A 83 -3.27 27.54 17.08
CA TYR A 83 -4.21 26.67 16.38
C TYR A 83 -5.04 25.85 17.36
N ASN A 84 -6.34 26.14 17.47
CA ASN A 84 -7.28 25.36 18.28
C ASN A 84 -7.81 24.11 17.56
N LYS A 85 -7.80 24.11 16.22
CA LYS A 85 -8.27 23.02 15.36
C LYS A 85 -7.18 22.66 14.35
N LEU A 86 -7.04 21.36 14.07
CA LEU A 86 -6.10 20.87 13.06
C LEU A 86 -6.38 21.46 11.68
N GLN A 87 -7.66 21.63 11.33
CA GLN A 87 -8.06 22.15 10.04
C GLN A 87 -7.57 23.58 9.78
N LEU A 88 -7.48 24.43 10.81
CA LEU A 88 -6.97 25.80 10.63
C LEU A 88 -5.50 25.77 10.21
N TRP A 89 -4.69 24.90 10.82
CA TRP A 89 -3.31 24.71 10.40
C TRP A 89 -3.21 24.18 8.96
N LEU A 90 -4.03 23.19 8.60
CA LEU A 90 -4.05 22.65 7.23
C LEU A 90 -4.43 23.72 6.19
N ASN A 91 -5.42 24.55 6.51
CA ASN A 91 -5.86 25.64 5.64
C ASN A 91 -4.77 26.71 5.47
N ASP A 92 -4.09 27.10 6.55
CA ASP A 92 -2.99 28.07 6.50
C ASP A 92 -1.84 27.56 5.63
N VAL A 93 -1.47 26.26 5.74
CA VAL A 93 -0.45 25.66 4.88
C VAL A 93 -0.89 25.65 3.42
N GLU A 94 -2.15 25.32 3.12
CA GLU A 94 -2.67 25.36 1.74
C GLU A 94 -2.68 26.79 1.17
N GLN A 95 -2.94 27.78 2.02
CA GLN A 95 -2.93 29.19 1.64
C GLN A 95 -1.54 29.65 1.16
N CYS A 96 -0.44 29.08 1.67
CA CYS A 96 0.91 29.36 1.16
C CYS A 96 1.03 29.06 -0.33
N TRP A 97 0.45 27.94 -0.78
CA TRP A 97 0.51 27.51 -2.18
C TRP A 97 -0.53 28.27 -3.03
N ALA A 98 -1.75 28.42 -2.51
CA ALA A 98 -2.85 29.07 -3.20
C ALA A 98 -2.55 30.55 -3.49
N THR A 99 -1.83 31.24 -2.59
CA THR A 99 -1.40 32.63 -2.81
C THR A 99 -0.48 32.75 -4.04
N VAL A 100 0.46 31.82 -4.21
CA VAL A 100 1.36 31.80 -5.37
C VAL A 100 0.59 31.48 -6.65
N GLU A 101 -0.33 30.51 -6.59
CA GLU A 101 -1.19 30.15 -7.72
C GLU A 101 -2.08 31.33 -8.16
N LYS A 102 -2.70 32.02 -7.20
CA LYS A 102 -3.54 33.20 -7.45
C LYS A 102 -2.73 34.34 -8.06
N ARG A 103 -1.59 34.69 -7.45
CA ARG A 103 -0.70 35.74 -7.96
C ARG A 103 -0.26 35.47 -9.39
N ASN A 104 0.10 34.22 -9.69
CA ASN A 104 0.52 33.82 -11.04
C ASN A 104 -0.63 33.76 -12.04
N ALA A 105 -1.87 33.55 -11.60
CA ALA A 105 -3.05 33.64 -12.45
C ALA A 105 -3.41 35.09 -12.80
N GLU A 106 -3.24 36.01 -11.84
CA GLU A 106 -3.55 37.44 -12.01
C GLU A 106 -2.46 38.19 -12.78
N ASN A 107 -1.19 37.92 -12.47
CA ASN A 107 -0.04 38.59 -13.07
C ASN A 107 1.07 37.58 -13.44
N PRO A 108 0.95 36.87 -14.57
CA PRO A 108 1.97 35.94 -15.03
C PRO A 108 3.30 36.65 -15.31
N THR A 109 4.38 36.10 -14.78
CA THR A 109 5.77 36.51 -15.00
C THR A 109 6.54 35.42 -15.72
N GLU A 110 7.75 35.71 -16.20
CA GLU A 110 8.63 34.71 -16.82
C GLU A 110 8.92 33.51 -15.88
N ASN A 111 8.86 33.72 -14.55
CA ASN A 111 9.11 32.70 -13.55
C ASN A 111 7.85 31.97 -13.07
N SER A 112 6.65 32.40 -13.46
CA SER A 112 5.39 31.88 -12.90
C SER A 112 5.25 30.36 -13.10
N GLN A 113 5.68 29.82 -14.23
CA GLN A 113 5.63 28.37 -14.46
C GLN A 113 6.49 27.59 -13.46
N ASN A 114 7.69 28.08 -13.15
CA ASN A 114 8.59 27.43 -12.19
C ASN A 114 8.00 27.49 -10.78
N GLU A 115 7.42 28.63 -10.39
CA GLU A 115 6.77 28.78 -9.10
C GLU A 115 5.55 27.86 -8.94
N LEU A 116 4.74 27.68 -9.98
CA LEU A 116 3.62 26.75 -9.98
C LEU A 116 4.09 25.29 -9.82
N VAL A 117 5.19 24.92 -10.48
CA VAL A 117 5.80 23.59 -10.31
C VAL A 117 6.31 23.40 -8.87
N LEU A 118 6.95 24.42 -8.30
CA LEU A 118 7.42 24.39 -6.91
C LEU A 118 6.24 24.30 -5.93
N ALA A 119 5.17 25.06 -6.12
CA ALA A 119 3.96 24.98 -5.29
C ALA A 119 3.34 23.57 -5.34
N ALA A 120 3.23 22.99 -6.54
CA ALA A 120 2.72 21.63 -6.70
C ALA A 120 3.62 20.57 -6.01
N GLU A 121 4.94 20.71 -6.11
CA GLU A 121 5.88 19.80 -5.46
C GLU A 121 5.86 19.95 -3.93
N ASN A 122 5.80 21.18 -3.41
CA ASN A 122 5.71 21.42 -1.97
C ASN A 122 4.39 20.93 -1.38
N ARG A 123 3.28 21.06 -2.11
CA ARG A 123 2.01 20.43 -1.73
C ARG A 123 2.13 18.90 -1.66
N ARG A 124 2.80 18.28 -2.63
CA ARG A 124 3.08 16.83 -2.63
C ARG A 124 3.97 16.41 -1.45
N LEU A 125 4.99 17.19 -1.12
CA LEU A 125 5.86 16.96 0.03
C LEU A 125 5.10 17.09 1.34
N PHE A 126 4.28 18.12 1.49
CA PHE A 126 3.43 18.30 2.66
C PHE A 126 2.48 17.11 2.86
N GLU A 127 1.79 16.66 1.82
CA GLU A 127 0.91 15.49 1.87
C GLU A 127 1.66 14.19 2.20
N LYS A 128 2.96 14.10 1.88
CA LYS A 128 3.78 12.97 2.30
C LYS A 128 4.11 13.05 3.79
N GLU A 129 4.55 14.21 4.27
CA GLU A 129 4.97 14.40 5.66
C GLU A 129 3.79 14.37 6.65
N LYS A 130 2.64 14.91 6.24
CA LYS A 130 1.38 14.92 7.01
C LYS A 130 0.84 13.52 7.31
N ARG A 131 1.21 12.49 6.54
CA ARG A 131 0.72 11.11 6.79
C ARG A 131 1.01 10.62 8.20
N ALA A 132 2.11 11.06 8.82
CA ALA A 132 2.43 10.71 10.19
C ALA A 132 1.37 11.20 11.21
N ILE A 133 0.61 12.23 10.84
CA ILE A 133 -0.53 12.74 11.59
C ILE A 133 -1.80 12.00 11.17
N ASP A 134 -1.96 11.72 9.88
CA ASP A 134 -3.17 11.07 9.36
C ASP A 134 -3.39 9.68 9.96
N ILE A 135 -2.33 8.87 10.11
CA ILE A 135 -2.37 7.52 10.68
C ILE A 135 -2.82 7.46 12.16
N LEU A 136 -2.99 8.61 12.82
CA LEU A 136 -3.43 8.65 14.21
C LEU A 136 -4.93 8.36 14.36
N SER A 137 -5.69 8.23 13.28
CA SER A 137 -7.05 7.67 13.32
C SER A 137 -7.04 6.19 12.90
N ALA A 138 -7.91 5.38 13.51
CA ALA A 138 -8.01 3.95 13.19
C ALA A 138 -8.37 3.72 11.71
N HIS A 139 -9.25 4.55 11.15
CA HIS A 139 -9.63 4.49 9.74
C HIS A 139 -8.43 4.73 8.81
N ASN A 140 -7.68 5.82 9.04
CA ASN A 140 -6.51 6.15 8.22
C ASN A 140 -5.36 5.17 8.41
N TRP A 141 -5.20 4.59 9.61
CA TRP A 141 -4.25 3.53 9.85
C TRP A 141 -4.54 2.30 8.98
N GLY A 142 -5.81 1.89 8.87
CA GLY A 142 -6.23 0.80 7.98
C GLY A 142 -5.93 1.10 6.51
N ASN A 143 -6.23 2.32 6.05
CA ASN A 143 -5.92 2.77 4.69
C ASN A 143 -4.40 2.74 4.42
N GLU A 144 -3.59 3.19 5.39
CA GLU A 144 -2.13 3.18 5.28
C GLU A 144 -1.56 1.76 5.26
N LEU A 145 -2.11 0.85 6.07
CA LEU A 145 -1.73 -0.57 6.07
C LEU A 145 -2.01 -1.20 4.69
N VAL A 146 -3.19 -0.96 4.11
CA VAL A 146 -3.53 -1.43 2.76
C VAL A 146 -2.56 -0.84 1.73
N ARG A 147 -2.29 0.46 1.79
CA ARG A 147 -1.34 1.13 0.88
C ARG A 147 0.07 0.55 0.98
N LEU A 148 0.57 0.31 2.20
CA LEU A 148 1.87 -0.29 2.44
C LEU A 148 1.93 -1.73 1.95
N ARG A 149 0.87 -2.51 2.21
CA ARG A 149 0.73 -3.86 1.68
C ARG A 149 0.80 -3.86 0.15
N SER A 150 -0.01 -3.05 -0.52
CA SER A 150 0.02 -2.93 -1.99
C SER A 150 1.42 -2.57 -2.50
N ARG A 151 2.08 -1.60 -1.88
CA ARG A 151 3.45 -1.21 -2.27
C ARG A 151 4.46 -2.34 -2.09
N ILE A 152 4.35 -3.12 -1.03
CA ILE A 152 5.19 -4.32 -0.82
C ILE A 152 4.92 -5.32 -1.94
N PHE A 153 3.65 -5.59 -2.25
CA PHE A 153 3.27 -6.49 -3.35
C PHE A 153 3.82 -5.99 -4.69
N ASP A 154 3.71 -4.71 -5.01
CA ASP A 154 4.24 -4.14 -6.26
C ASP A 154 5.76 -4.34 -6.38
N ILE A 155 6.50 -4.11 -5.28
CA ILE A 155 7.95 -4.33 -5.21
C ILE A 155 8.28 -5.83 -5.28
N MET A 156 7.44 -6.70 -4.73
CA MET A 156 7.62 -8.14 -4.83
C MET A 156 7.33 -8.65 -6.25
N ILE A 157 6.38 -8.06 -6.98
CA ILE A 157 6.06 -8.44 -8.36
C ILE A 157 7.23 -8.09 -9.29
N ASP A 158 7.81 -6.89 -9.15
CA ASP A 158 8.97 -6.44 -9.92
C ASP A 158 10.11 -5.99 -8.99
N PRO A 159 10.88 -6.93 -8.44
CA PRO A 159 11.94 -6.62 -7.50
C PRO A 159 13.09 -5.88 -8.21
N PRO A 160 13.70 -4.87 -7.56
CA PRO A 160 14.85 -4.16 -8.12
C PRO A 160 15.99 -5.12 -8.54
N PRO A 161 16.75 -4.80 -9.61
CA PRO A 161 17.75 -5.73 -10.18
C PRO A 161 18.74 -6.29 -9.17
N LYS A 162 19.14 -5.49 -8.17
CA LYS A 162 20.08 -5.88 -7.12
C LYS A 162 19.55 -6.95 -6.15
N VAL A 163 18.23 -7.03 -5.99
CA VAL A 163 17.57 -7.97 -5.07
C VAL A 163 16.80 -9.06 -5.78
N LYS A 164 16.67 -8.98 -7.12
CA LYS A 164 15.89 -9.90 -7.94
C LYS A 164 16.30 -11.37 -7.74
N SER A 165 17.60 -11.67 -7.67
CA SER A 165 18.11 -13.03 -7.45
C SER A 165 17.67 -13.64 -6.11
N PHE A 166 17.55 -12.81 -5.07
CA PHE A 166 17.12 -13.24 -3.73
C PHE A 166 15.59 -13.30 -3.61
N ALA A 167 14.89 -12.38 -4.29
CA ALA A 167 13.44 -12.29 -4.25
C ALA A 167 12.75 -13.40 -5.06
N SER A 168 13.38 -13.92 -6.12
CA SER A 168 12.78 -14.95 -6.99
C SER A 168 12.26 -16.17 -6.23
N SER A 169 12.95 -16.62 -5.18
CA SER A 169 12.52 -17.78 -4.39
C SER A 169 11.23 -17.51 -3.61
N PHE A 170 11.06 -16.30 -3.07
CA PHE A 170 9.86 -15.90 -2.32
C PHE A 170 8.65 -15.65 -3.23
N ILE A 171 8.90 -15.10 -4.42
CA ILE A 171 7.86 -14.84 -5.43
C ILE A 171 7.33 -16.17 -5.98
N ASN A 172 8.22 -17.14 -6.20
CA ASN A 172 7.84 -18.45 -6.74
C ASN A 172 7.18 -19.37 -5.72
N SER A 173 7.41 -19.19 -4.40
CA SER A 173 6.87 -20.07 -3.36
C SER A 173 5.45 -19.69 -2.91
N ASN A 174 5.06 -18.41 -3.00
CA ASN A 174 3.78 -17.93 -2.46
C ASN A 174 2.78 -17.44 -3.51
N ILE A 175 3.19 -17.28 -4.77
CA ILE A 175 2.24 -17.04 -5.85
C ILE A 175 1.74 -18.41 -6.29
N VAL A 176 0.61 -18.83 -5.71
CA VAL A 176 -0.29 -19.78 -6.38
C VAL A 176 -0.53 -19.16 -7.75
N LYS A 177 0.14 -19.68 -8.78
CA LYS A 177 -0.03 -19.19 -10.16
C LYS A 177 -1.53 -19.18 -10.39
N ALA A 178 -2.12 -18.03 -10.73
CA ALA A 178 -3.57 -17.89 -10.92
C ALA A 178 -4.16 -18.86 -11.98
N ASN A 179 -3.30 -19.58 -12.70
CA ASN A 179 -3.64 -20.61 -13.69
C ASN A 179 -3.40 -22.04 -13.20
N GLN A 180 -3.07 -22.27 -11.93
CA GLN A 180 -2.99 -23.62 -11.40
C GLN A 180 -4.43 -24.11 -11.19
N PRO A 181 -4.85 -25.23 -11.82
CA PRO A 181 -6.19 -25.75 -11.63
C PRO A 181 -6.40 -26.06 -10.15
N SER A 182 -7.34 -25.37 -9.52
CA SER A 182 -7.78 -25.67 -8.17
C SER A 182 -8.35 -27.08 -8.16
N ILE A 183 -7.94 -27.89 -7.19
CA ILE A 183 -8.54 -29.22 -6.96
C ILE A 183 -10.00 -28.98 -6.59
N SER A 184 -10.92 -29.66 -7.26
CA SER A 184 -12.34 -29.50 -6.96
C SER A 184 -12.67 -30.10 -5.58
N GLU A 185 -13.64 -29.52 -4.87
CA GLU A 185 -14.11 -30.04 -3.57
C GLU A 185 -14.58 -31.49 -3.70
N HIS A 186 -15.21 -31.82 -4.83
CA HIS A 186 -15.60 -33.17 -5.18
C HIS A 186 -14.40 -34.13 -5.23
N GLU A 187 -13.32 -33.78 -5.91
CA GLU A 187 -12.12 -34.60 -5.97
C GLU A 187 -11.45 -34.78 -4.61
N LEU A 188 -11.44 -33.74 -3.76
CA LEU A 188 -10.94 -33.84 -2.39
C LEU A 188 -11.77 -34.83 -1.57
N LYS A 189 -13.11 -34.80 -1.71
CA LYS A 189 -14.00 -35.74 -1.03
C LYS A 189 -13.75 -37.18 -1.48
N CYS A 190 -13.70 -37.43 -2.78
CA CYS A 190 -13.38 -38.76 -3.32
C CYS A 190 -12.01 -39.27 -2.84
N PHE A 191 -11.02 -38.36 -2.72
CA PHE A 191 -9.70 -38.68 -2.21
C PHE A 191 -9.74 -39.11 -0.74
N VAL A 192 -10.44 -38.37 0.13
CA VAL A 192 -10.60 -38.71 1.54
C VAL A 192 -11.29 -40.08 1.68
N GLU A 193 -12.43 -40.27 1.02
CA GLU A 193 -13.17 -41.54 1.06
C GLU A 193 -12.35 -42.74 0.53
N ALA A 194 -11.47 -42.51 -0.44
CA ALA A 194 -10.58 -43.56 -0.94
C ALA A 194 -9.45 -43.85 0.04
N SER A 195 -8.86 -42.81 0.64
CA SER A 195 -7.76 -42.96 1.60
C SER A 195 -8.19 -43.71 2.87
N GLU A 196 -9.41 -43.48 3.37
CA GLU A 196 -9.95 -44.17 4.56
C GLU A 196 -10.11 -45.69 4.36
N LYS A 197 -10.19 -46.15 3.11
CA LYS A 197 -10.31 -47.58 2.77
C LYS A 197 -8.95 -48.27 2.69
N LEU A 198 -7.85 -47.53 2.61
CA LEU A 198 -6.49 -48.08 2.65
C LEU A 198 -6.09 -48.27 4.11
N THR A 199 -6.09 -49.53 4.57
CA THR A 199 -5.76 -49.88 5.96
C THR A 199 -4.40 -50.57 6.10
N SER A 200 -3.71 -50.84 4.99
CA SER A 200 -2.40 -51.47 4.99
C SER A 200 -1.33 -50.51 5.50
N GLU A 201 -0.44 -51.01 6.37
CA GLU A 201 0.73 -50.26 6.85
C GLU A 201 1.67 -49.88 5.69
N GLU A 202 1.78 -50.72 4.67
CA GLU A 202 2.56 -50.46 3.46
C GLU A 202 2.03 -49.24 2.70
N ASP A 203 0.69 -49.12 2.57
CA ASP A 203 0.07 -48.00 1.87
C ASP A 203 0.27 -46.69 2.65
N ASN A 204 0.19 -46.75 3.99
CA ASN A 204 0.44 -45.60 4.86
C ASN A 204 1.89 -45.10 4.75
N ASN A 205 2.86 -46.02 4.72
CA ASN A 205 4.28 -45.69 4.55
C ASN A 205 4.54 -45.04 3.19
N GLU A 206 3.86 -45.51 2.14
CA GLU A 206 4.02 -44.96 0.79
C GLU A 206 3.36 -43.59 0.64
N LEU A 207 2.17 -43.38 1.22
CA LEU A 207 1.54 -42.07 1.31
C LEU A 207 2.45 -41.07 2.05
N TYR A 208 3.05 -41.49 3.17
CA TYR A 208 4.01 -40.67 3.90
C TYR A 208 5.23 -40.33 3.05
N ARG A 209 5.80 -41.31 2.33
CA ARG A 209 6.94 -41.11 1.44
C ARG A 209 6.65 -40.04 0.40
N ILE A 210 5.50 -40.12 -0.27
CA ILE A 210 5.06 -39.14 -1.28
C ILE A 210 4.94 -37.74 -0.67
N VAL A 211 4.31 -37.60 0.51
CA VAL A 211 4.19 -36.29 1.19
C VAL A 211 5.58 -35.75 1.57
N SER A 212 6.47 -36.61 2.08
CA SER A 212 7.83 -36.21 2.48
C SER A 212 8.68 -35.73 1.30
N GLU A 213 8.45 -36.29 0.12
CA GLU A 213 9.18 -35.96 -1.10
C GLU A 213 8.66 -34.66 -1.73
N PHE A 214 7.34 -34.49 -1.85
CA PHE A 214 6.75 -33.37 -2.60
C PHE A 214 6.30 -32.19 -1.74
N GLN A 215 6.06 -32.38 -0.44
CA GLN A 215 5.59 -31.33 0.45
C GLN A 215 5.98 -31.59 1.92
N PRO A 216 7.29 -31.60 2.24
CA PRO A 216 7.78 -31.93 3.58
C PRO A 216 7.27 -30.98 4.66
N ASP A 217 6.89 -29.75 4.32
CA ASP A 217 6.36 -28.74 5.25
C ASP A 217 5.03 -29.16 5.91
N LEU A 218 4.33 -30.16 5.37
CA LEU A 218 3.11 -30.71 5.98
C LEU A 218 3.41 -31.78 7.05
N ILE A 219 4.64 -32.27 7.14
CA ILE A 219 5.02 -33.30 8.10
C ILE A 219 5.35 -32.63 9.44
N THR A 220 4.44 -32.79 10.39
CA THR A 220 4.68 -32.43 11.79
C THR A 220 5.39 -33.58 12.52
N ASN A 221 6.25 -33.27 13.50
CA ASN A 221 6.90 -34.27 14.36
C ASN A 221 5.93 -34.97 15.35
N SER A 222 4.65 -35.05 15.03
CA SER A 222 3.64 -35.76 15.84
C SER A 222 3.70 -37.26 15.57
N ALA A 223 3.38 -38.06 16.61
CA ALA A 223 3.30 -39.52 16.49
C ALA A 223 2.21 -39.95 15.50
N ASP A 224 1.18 -39.11 15.31
CA ASP A 224 0.10 -39.34 14.35
C ASP A 224 0.22 -38.41 13.15
N LEU A 225 0.14 -38.97 11.95
CA LEU A 225 0.18 -38.27 10.66
C LEU A 225 -1.22 -37.79 10.28
N TRP A 226 -1.57 -36.60 10.78
CA TRP A 226 -2.77 -35.89 10.35
C TRP A 226 -2.36 -34.64 9.59
N PHE A 227 -2.74 -34.53 8.33
CA PHE A 227 -2.59 -33.31 7.55
C PHE A 227 -3.88 -32.95 6.83
N ASP A 228 -4.07 -31.65 6.66
CA ASP A 228 -5.25 -31.08 6.02
C ASP A 228 -5.10 -31.19 4.49
N VAL A 229 -5.95 -32.02 3.87
CA VAL A 229 -5.95 -32.28 2.42
C VAL A 229 -6.16 -31.01 1.60
N SER A 230 -6.83 -29.98 2.16
CA SER A 230 -7.03 -28.69 1.49
C SER A 230 -5.73 -27.88 1.30
N LYS A 231 -4.66 -28.25 2.01
CA LYS A 231 -3.35 -27.62 1.94
C LYS A 231 -2.37 -28.34 1.00
N LEU A 232 -2.79 -29.43 0.38
CA LEU A 232 -1.96 -30.14 -0.60
C LEU A 232 -1.78 -29.29 -1.85
N ASN A 233 -0.55 -29.16 -2.31
CA ASN A 233 -0.28 -28.62 -3.62
C ASN A 233 -0.74 -29.61 -4.71
N HIS A 234 -1.04 -29.10 -5.91
CA HIS A 234 -1.60 -29.91 -7.00
C HIS A 234 -0.72 -31.11 -7.39
N GLN A 235 0.61 -30.96 -7.31
CA GLN A 235 1.56 -32.02 -7.64
C GLN A 235 1.48 -33.18 -6.64
N THR A 236 1.50 -32.85 -5.35
CA THR A 236 1.39 -33.83 -4.25
C THR A 236 0.04 -34.53 -4.29
N PHE A 237 -1.05 -33.78 -4.48
CA PHE A 237 -2.39 -34.36 -4.62
C PHE A 237 -2.47 -35.37 -5.77
N ASN A 238 -1.96 -35.02 -6.96
CA ASN A 238 -1.98 -35.94 -8.10
C ASN A 238 -1.12 -37.19 -7.88
N ALA A 239 0.05 -37.05 -7.24
CA ALA A 239 0.90 -38.18 -6.90
C ALA A 239 0.18 -39.14 -5.94
N LEU A 240 -0.40 -38.61 -4.86
CA LEU A 240 -1.18 -39.39 -3.90
C LEU A 240 -2.41 -40.04 -4.57
N ARG A 241 -3.17 -39.30 -5.38
CA ARG A 241 -4.34 -39.82 -6.10
C ARG A 241 -3.96 -40.96 -7.05
N ASN A 242 -2.88 -40.84 -7.80
CA ASN A 242 -2.41 -41.88 -8.70
C ASN A 242 -1.99 -43.14 -7.94
N PHE A 243 -1.31 -42.96 -6.80
CA PHE A 243 -0.97 -44.07 -5.91
C PHE A 243 -2.22 -44.79 -5.39
N ILE A 244 -3.20 -44.05 -4.84
CA ILE A 244 -4.45 -44.63 -4.32
C ILE A 244 -5.21 -45.38 -5.42
N LYS A 245 -5.29 -44.82 -6.64
CA LYS A 245 -5.90 -45.51 -7.78
C LYS A 245 -5.22 -46.86 -8.08
N ALA A 246 -3.89 -46.87 -8.12
CA ALA A 246 -3.13 -48.10 -8.35
C ALA A 246 -3.30 -49.13 -7.21
N ALA A 247 -3.41 -48.66 -5.95
CA ALA A 247 -3.69 -49.54 -4.81
C ALA A 247 -5.08 -50.18 -4.90
N PHE A 248 -6.10 -49.42 -5.29
CA PHE A 248 -7.46 -49.92 -5.51
C PHE A 248 -7.53 -50.95 -6.64
N GLU A 249 -6.82 -50.72 -7.74
CA GLU A 249 -6.73 -51.67 -8.85
C GLU A 249 -6.13 -53.01 -8.42
N LYS A 250 -5.11 -53.00 -7.54
CA LYS A 250 -4.53 -54.24 -6.98
C LYS A 250 -5.51 -55.03 -6.12
N ILE A 251 -6.43 -54.35 -5.43
CA ILE A 251 -7.45 -54.96 -4.57
C ILE A 251 -8.71 -55.33 -5.38
N GLY A 252 -8.76 -54.98 -6.67
CA GLY A 252 -9.92 -55.21 -7.52
C GLY A 252 -11.11 -54.29 -7.23
N GLN A 253 -10.87 -53.15 -6.58
CA GLN A 253 -11.88 -52.12 -6.31
C GLN A 253 -11.69 -50.93 -7.26
N LYS A 254 -12.75 -50.13 -7.44
CA LYS A 254 -12.70 -48.89 -8.22
C LYS A 254 -12.55 -47.67 -7.31
N TYR A 255 -11.79 -46.68 -7.78
CA TYR A 255 -11.68 -45.38 -7.12
C TYR A 255 -13.04 -44.65 -7.12
N PRO A 256 -13.43 -43.96 -6.04
CA PRO A 256 -14.68 -43.19 -5.97
C PRO A 256 -14.73 -42.07 -7.02
N GLU A 257 -15.86 -41.94 -7.73
CA GLU A 257 -16.13 -40.91 -8.75
C GLU A 257 -17.38 -40.10 -8.43
#